data_AF-A0AAW2IQN3-F1
#
_entry.id   AF-A0AAW2IQN3-F1
#
_cell.length_a   1.000
_cell.length_b   1.000
_cell.length_c   1.000
_cell.angle_alpha   90.00
_cell.angle_beta   90.00
_cell.angle_gamma   90.00
#
_symmetry.space_group_name_H-M   'P 1'
#
loop_
_entity.id
_entity.type
_entity.pdbx_description
1 polymer ?
#
loop_
_entity_poly.entity_id
_entity_poly.type
_entity_poly.pdbx_seq_one_letter_code
_entity_poly.pdbx_strand_id
1 'polypeptide(L)'
;MKAAFGKVWKLEKNGGSIIGGSFKAIQEKSSSPRAPRDPRLPKPKGQTVGSFKRAWSCCLMQFRPGNKVKLSWRLTTITTLENGGYLLTYETPSGMVSLRSRSVVMTVPSYVASTILRPLSAVAADALLKLYYPPVAAVTISYPKEAIRKECLIDGELKGFGQLHPRSQGVETLGTIYSSSLFPNRAPAGRVLLLNYIGGATNPGITLKTKSQLVDSVDRDLRKMLINTNAPDPLVLGVRVWPQAIPQFMIGHLDVLDTAQNALSYGGFKGLFLGGNYVSGVALGRCVEGAYDVAEEVTDYLSQYVYR
;
A
#
# COMPACT_ATOMS: atom_id res chain seq x y z
N MET A 1 -3.69 -18.34 -0.94
CA MET A 1 -4.90 -17.68 -0.41
C MET A 1 -4.70 -16.95 0.92
N LYS A 2 -4.09 -17.57 1.96
CA LYS A 2 -3.95 -16.96 3.30
C LYS A 2 -3.31 -15.56 3.32
N ALA A 3 -2.24 -15.32 2.56
CA ALA A 3 -1.55 -14.03 2.53
C ALA A 3 -2.45 -12.88 1.99
N ALA A 4 -3.09 -13.09 0.83
CA ALA A 4 -3.90 -12.05 0.18
C ALA A 4 -5.32 -11.94 0.76
N PHE A 5 -5.93 -13.07 1.15
CA PHE A 5 -7.33 -13.16 1.57
C PHE A 5 -7.46 -13.86 2.93
N GLY A 6 -6.67 -13.44 3.92
CA GLY A 6 -6.62 -14.09 5.23
C GLY A 6 -7.97 -14.25 5.93
N LYS A 7 -8.89 -13.29 5.77
CA LYS A 7 -10.26 -13.41 6.30
C LYS A 7 -11.07 -14.52 5.61
N VAL A 8 -11.03 -14.59 4.28
CA VAL A 8 -11.73 -15.62 3.51
C VAL A 8 -11.17 -17.01 3.85
N TRP A 9 -9.84 -17.12 3.93
CA TRP A 9 -9.17 -18.35 4.34
C TRP A 9 -9.60 -18.82 5.74
N LYS A 10 -9.73 -17.89 6.71
CA LYS A 10 -10.23 -18.21 8.05
C LYS A 10 -11.69 -18.69 8.04
N LEU A 11 -12.57 -18.07 7.24
CA LEU A 11 -13.96 -18.51 7.13
C LEU A 11 -14.05 -19.94 6.59
N GLU A 12 -13.33 -20.23 5.51
CA GLU A 12 -13.26 -21.58 4.95
C GLU A 12 -12.74 -22.59 5.99
N LYS A 13 -11.65 -22.29 6.70
CA LYS A 13 -11.09 -23.19 7.72
C LYS A 13 -12.03 -23.42 8.89
N ASN A 14 -12.72 -22.41 9.37
CA ASN A 14 -13.60 -22.53 10.53
C ASN A 14 -14.91 -23.26 10.20
N GLY A 15 -15.44 -23.08 8.99
CA GLY A 15 -16.77 -23.56 8.61
C GLY A 15 -16.83 -24.56 7.47
N GLY A 16 -15.70 -25.06 6.97
CA GLY A 16 -15.62 -25.97 5.81
C GLY A 16 -16.00 -25.34 4.47
N SER A 17 -16.58 -24.14 4.49
CA SER A 17 -16.95 -23.32 3.33
C SER A 17 -17.02 -21.84 3.75
N ILE A 18 -17.02 -20.93 2.79
CA ILE A 18 -17.15 -19.48 3.07
C ILE A 18 -18.50 -19.18 3.75
N ILE A 19 -19.57 -19.81 3.29
CA ILE A 19 -20.93 -19.62 3.83
C ILE A 19 -21.01 -20.18 5.26
N GLY A 20 -20.59 -21.43 5.47
CA GLY A 20 -20.56 -22.06 6.79
C GLY A 20 -19.68 -21.28 7.78
N GLY A 21 -18.54 -20.78 7.32
CA GLY A 21 -17.66 -19.93 8.13
C GLY A 21 -18.30 -18.61 8.53
N SER A 22 -19.09 -18.02 7.63
CA SER A 22 -19.81 -16.77 7.89
C SER A 22 -20.88 -16.96 8.96
N PHE A 23 -21.65 -18.05 8.91
CA PHE A 23 -22.63 -18.37 9.95
C PHE A 23 -21.97 -18.57 11.32
N LYS A 24 -20.88 -19.34 11.38
CA LYS A 24 -20.12 -19.52 12.63
C LYS A 24 -19.57 -18.19 13.17
N ALA A 25 -18.99 -17.36 12.32
CA ALA A 25 -18.47 -16.06 12.73
C ALA A 25 -19.57 -15.11 13.26
N ILE A 26 -20.80 -15.21 12.76
CA ILE A 26 -21.95 -14.46 13.28
C ILE A 26 -22.35 -14.99 14.66
N GLN A 27 -22.43 -16.31 14.84
CA GLN A 27 -22.75 -16.95 16.13
C GLN A 27 -21.71 -16.63 17.22
N GLU A 28 -20.42 -16.68 16.89
CA GLU A 28 -19.32 -16.29 17.80
C GLU A 28 -19.41 -14.80 18.18
N LYS A 29 -19.82 -13.94 17.25
CA LYS A 29 -19.96 -12.52 17.52
C LYS A 29 -21.17 -12.19 18.39
N SER A 30 -22.22 -13.01 18.35
CA SER A 30 -23.34 -12.88 19.29
C SER A 30 -23.00 -13.39 20.68
N SER A 31 -22.09 -14.35 20.82
CA SER A 31 -21.66 -14.86 22.13
C SER A 31 -20.57 -14.02 22.79
N SER A 32 -19.77 -13.27 22.02
CA SER A 32 -18.70 -12.40 22.55
C SER A 32 -18.79 -10.96 21.99
N PRO A 33 -19.39 -10.02 22.75
CA PRO A 33 -19.48 -8.62 22.32
C PRO A 33 -18.09 -8.00 22.16
N ARG A 34 -17.90 -7.21 21.10
CA ARG A 34 -16.65 -6.45 20.93
C ARG A 34 -16.55 -5.35 21.97
N ALA A 35 -15.32 -5.02 22.35
CA ALA A 35 -15.03 -3.83 23.14
C ALA A 35 -15.69 -2.58 22.52
N PRO A 36 -16.26 -1.69 23.34
CA PRO A 36 -16.95 -0.50 22.86
C PRO A 36 -16.00 0.40 22.07
N ARG A 37 -16.51 0.97 20.96
CA ARG A 37 -15.76 1.92 20.13
C ARG A 37 -15.46 3.18 20.93
N ASP A 38 -14.23 3.69 20.82
CA ASP A 38 -13.84 4.97 21.40
C ASP A 38 -14.81 6.10 20.96
N PRO A 39 -15.50 6.77 21.91
CA PRO A 39 -16.48 7.82 21.61
C PRO A 39 -15.91 9.03 20.85
N ARG A 40 -14.58 9.26 20.95
CA ARG A 40 -13.89 10.37 20.25
C ARG A 40 -13.79 10.13 18.74
N LEU A 41 -13.92 8.88 18.29
CA LEU A 41 -13.82 8.54 16.88
C LEU A 41 -15.12 8.90 16.15
N PRO A 42 -15.06 9.59 14.99
CA PRO A 42 -16.25 9.89 14.22
C PRO A 42 -16.97 8.60 13.84
N LYS A 43 -18.31 8.60 13.92
CA LYS A 43 -19.14 7.49 13.45
C LYS A 43 -19.16 7.54 11.91
N PRO A 44 -18.63 6.54 11.21
CA PRO A 44 -18.70 6.52 9.76
C PRO A 44 -20.16 6.39 9.32
N LYS A 45 -20.57 7.20 8.34
CA LYS A 45 -21.91 7.10 7.73
C LYS A 45 -21.92 5.93 6.74
N GLY A 46 -22.19 4.71 7.21
CA GLY A 46 -22.19 3.50 6.37
C GLY A 46 -20.79 2.94 6.09
N GLN A 47 -20.64 2.15 5.01
CA GLN A 47 -19.35 1.63 4.55
C GLN A 47 -18.62 2.68 3.70
N THR A 48 -18.15 3.75 4.32
CA THR A 48 -17.47 4.84 3.60
C THR A 48 -15.97 4.61 3.52
N VAL A 49 -15.43 4.65 2.31
CA VAL A 49 -14.04 5.03 2.06
C VAL A 49 -13.82 6.47 2.56
N GLY A 50 -12.73 6.67 3.30
CA GLY A 50 -12.38 7.97 3.89
C GLY A 50 -11.16 8.59 3.21
N SER A 51 -11.11 9.92 3.18
CA SER A 51 -9.92 10.70 2.88
C SER A 51 -9.92 11.98 3.72
N PHE A 52 -8.83 12.75 3.66
CA PHE A 52 -8.73 14.05 4.32
C PHE A 52 -9.09 15.19 3.35
N LYS A 53 -9.57 16.32 3.88
CA LYS A 53 -9.98 17.50 3.08
C LYS A 53 -8.86 17.98 2.14
N ARG A 54 -7.61 17.99 2.61
CA ARG A 54 -6.40 18.33 1.82
C ARG A 54 -5.65 17.11 1.28
N ALA A 55 -6.35 15.99 1.09
CA ALA A 55 -5.76 14.69 0.71
C ALA A 55 -4.79 14.14 1.75
N TRP A 56 -4.16 13.02 1.40
CA TRP A 56 -3.27 12.27 2.27
C TRP A 56 -2.02 13.03 2.72
N SER A 57 -1.61 14.08 2.00
CA SER A 57 -0.52 14.96 2.42
C SER A 57 -0.79 15.58 3.80
N CYS A 58 -2.06 15.82 4.15
CA CYS A 58 -2.44 16.36 5.46
C CYS A 58 -2.10 15.43 6.63
N CYS A 59 -2.24 14.10 6.44
CA CYS A 59 -1.90 13.12 7.47
C CYS A 59 -0.40 13.15 7.77
N LEU A 60 0.42 13.19 6.69
CA LEU A 60 1.88 13.27 6.81
C LEU A 60 2.34 14.59 7.44
N MET A 61 1.67 15.71 7.15
CA MET A 61 1.98 17.02 7.74
C MET A 61 1.69 17.10 9.25
N GLN A 62 0.81 16.24 9.78
CA GLN A 62 0.48 16.24 11.20
C GLN A 62 1.52 15.50 12.04
N PHE A 63 2.30 14.59 11.43
CA PHE A 63 3.51 14.07 12.04
C PHE A 63 4.56 15.17 12.04
N ARG A 64 4.65 15.93 13.14
CA ARG A 64 5.71 16.93 13.30
C ARG A 64 7.05 16.20 13.33
N PRO A 65 7.90 16.38 12.31
CA PRO A 65 9.23 15.77 12.29
C PRO A 65 10.11 16.61 13.22
N GLY A 66 9.99 16.40 14.52
CA GLY A 66 11.04 16.86 15.43
C GLY A 66 12.37 16.19 15.09
N ASN A 67 13.34 16.26 16.00
CA ASN A 67 14.67 15.67 15.76
C ASN A 67 14.70 14.14 15.52
N LYS A 68 13.56 13.45 15.70
CA LYS A 68 13.40 12.00 15.55
C LYS A 68 13.17 11.54 14.10
N VAL A 69 12.70 12.42 13.21
CA VAL A 69 12.48 12.07 11.79
C VAL A 69 13.53 12.76 10.94
N LYS A 70 14.35 11.97 10.24
CA LYS A 70 15.41 12.48 9.38
C LYS A 70 15.02 12.25 7.91
N LEU A 71 14.76 13.34 7.19
CA LEU A 71 14.48 13.31 5.76
C LEU A 71 15.78 13.35 4.97
N SER A 72 15.79 12.75 3.77
CA SER A 72 16.98 12.64 2.91
C SER A 72 18.16 11.90 3.55
N TRP A 73 17.89 11.03 4.54
CA TRP A 73 18.88 10.12 5.11
C TRP A 73 18.64 8.73 4.52
N ARG A 74 19.62 8.21 3.79
CA ARG A 74 19.56 6.89 3.17
C ARG A 74 20.47 5.94 3.92
N LEU A 75 19.90 4.90 4.52
CA LEU A 75 20.68 3.83 5.13
C LEU A 75 21.45 3.08 4.02
N THR A 76 22.77 3.03 4.13
CA THR A 76 23.64 2.34 3.17
C THR A 76 24.14 1.01 3.72
N THR A 77 24.41 0.94 5.03
CA THR A 77 25.04 -0.23 5.64
C THR A 77 24.53 -0.43 7.06
N ILE A 78 24.39 -1.69 7.44
CA ILE A 78 24.11 -2.14 8.80
C ILE A 78 25.16 -3.18 9.19
N THR A 79 25.79 -2.99 10.34
CA THR A 79 26.71 -3.97 10.94
C THR A 79 26.31 -4.25 12.38
N THR A 80 26.62 -5.47 12.84
CA THR A 80 26.43 -5.86 14.24
C THR A 80 27.57 -5.32 15.09
N LEU A 81 27.26 -4.92 16.32
CA LEU A 81 28.21 -4.53 17.34
C LEU A 81 28.41 -5.68 18.33
N GLU A 82 29.59 -5.77 18.95
CA GLU A 82 29.92 -6.82 19.93
C GLU A 82 28.97 -6.86 21.13
N ASN A 83 28.40 -5.71 21.50
CA ASN A 83 27.43 -5.59 22.59
C ASN A 83 25.98 -5.98 22.22
N GLY A 84 25.77 -6.59 21.05
CA GLY A 84 24.44 -7.01 20.58
C GLY A 84 23.59 -5.89 19.99
N GLY A 85 24.18 -4.72 19.71
CA GLY A 85 23.52 -3.63 18.98
C GLY A 85 23.87 -3.59 17.49
N TYR A 86 23.46 -2.51 16.83
CA TYR A 86 23.69 -2.25 15.41
C TYR A 86 24.35 -0.90 15.20
N LEU A 87 25.29 -0.85 14.26
CA LEU A 87 25.82 0.38 13.69
C LEU A 87 25.20 0.59 12.31
N LEU A 88 24.55 1.73 12.15
CA LEU A 88 23.79 2.12 10.97
C LEU A 88 24.49 3.30 10.30
N THR A 89 24.96 3.10 9.07
CA THR A 89 25.64 4.14 8.31
C THR A 89 24.68 4.73 7.29
N TYR A 90 24.51 6.05 7.34
CA TYR A 90 23.60 6.81 6.50
C TYR A 90 24.36 7.77 5.59
N GLU A 91 23.96 7.82 4.33
CA GLU A 91 24.24 8.94 3.43
C GLU A 91 23.25 10.07 3.75
N THR A 92 23.76 11.27 3.98
CA THR A 92 22.96 12.46 4.33
C THR A 92 23.41 13.67 3.52
N PRO A 93 22.62 14.77 3.46
CA PRO A 93 23.03 15.99 2.75
C PRO A 93 24.33 16.63 3.26
N SER A 94 24.72 16.35 4.51
CA SER A 94 25.95 16.83 5.15
C SER A 94 27.10 15.82 5.10
N GLY A 95 26.96 14.71 4.36
CA GLY A 95 27.94 13.63 4.29
C GLY A 95 27.51 12.37 5.04
N MET A 96 28.44 11.45 5.26
CA MET A 96 28.17 10.17 5.92
C MET A 96 28.03 10.35 7.43
N VAL A 97 26.99 9.74 8.02
CA VAL A 97 26.75 9.74 9.47
C VAL A 97 26.48 8.33 9.95
N SER A 98 27.06 7.93 11.07
CA SER A 98 26.79 6.63 11.70
C SER A 98 26.03 6.77 13.01
N LEU A 99 25.02 5.93 13.21
CA LEU A 99 24.19 5.87 14.41
C LEU A 99 24.26 4.49 15.04
N ARG A 100 24.24 4.43 16.37
CA ARG A 100 24.12 3.17 17.11
C ARG A 100 22.68 2.97 17.55
N SER A 101 22.16 1.76 17.42
CA SER A 101 20.85 1.38 17.92
C SER A 101 20.87 -0.02 18.52
N ARG A 102 19.99 -0.29 19.49
CA ARG A 102 19.79 -1.64 20.03
C ARG A 102 18.86 -2.48 19.16
N SER A 103 17.90 -1.84 18.50
CA SER A 103 16.94 -2.49 17.60
C SER A 103 16.77 -1.71 16.31
N VAL A 104 16.38 -2.41 15.25
CA VAL A 104 16.17 -1.85 13.91
C VAL A 104 14.88 -2.42 13.34
N VAL A 105 13.97 -1.55 12.92
CA VAL A 105 12.75 -1.96 12.21
C VAL A 105 12.89 -1.56 10.75
N MET A 106 12.89 -2.54 9.86
CA MET A 106 13.04 -2.36 8.42
C MET A 106 11.66 -2.21 7.78
N THR A 107 11.24 -0.97 7.50
CA THR A 107 9.97 -0.67 6.81
C THR A 107 10.16 -0.24 5.35
N VAL A 108 11.37 -0.42 4.81
CA VAL A 108 11.69 -0.17 3.39
C VAL A 108 11.09 -1.26 2.49
N PRO A 109 10.92 -1.03 1.18
CA PRO A 109 10.50 -2.10 0.26
C PRO A 109 11.42 -3.32 0.33
N SER A 110 10.89 -4.52 0.11
CA SER A 110 11.64 -5.76 0.34
C SER A 110 12.91 -5.89 -0.52
N TYR A 111 12.91 -5.36 -1.74
CA TYR A 111 14.11 -5.34 -2.59
C TYR A 111 15.20 -4.41 -2.04
N VAL A 112 14.83 -3.30 -1.38
CA VAL A 112 15.79 -2.43 -0.68
C VAL A 112 16.30 -3.12 0.58
N ALA A 113 15.40 -3.76 1.33
CA ALA A 113 15.79 -4.56 2.50
C ALA A 113 16.77 -5.68 2.12
N SER A 114 16.52 -6.37 1.00
CA SER A 114 17.43 -7.39 0.46
C SER A 114 18.85 -6.86 0.25
N THR A 115 19.00 -5.71 -0.42
CA THR A 115 20.31 -5.08 -0.65
C THR A 115 21.02 -4.75 0.67
N ILE A 116 20.32 -4.14 1.62
CA ILE A 116 20.89 -3.71 2.90
C ILE A 116 21.27 -4.91 3.77
N LEU A 117 20.47 -5.99 3.76
CA LEU A 117 20.66 -7.17 4.61
C LEU A 117 21.65 -8.18 4.04
N ARG A 118 22.00 -8.10 2.75
CA ARG A 118 22.89 -9.09 2.10
C ARG A 118 24.22 -9.32 2.82
N PRO A 119 24.91 -8.28 3.35
CA PRO A 119 26.15 -8.49 4.11
C PRO A 119 25.94 -9.19 5.46
N LEU A 120 24.73 -9.14 6.03
CA LEU A 120 24.40 -9.80 7.30
C LEU A 120 23.90 -11.23 7.06
N SER A 121 22.94 -11.39 6.16
CA SER A 121 22.32 -12.68 5.86
C SER A 121 21.95 -12.78 4.39
N ALA A 122 22.73 -13.56 3.64
CA ALA A 122 22.45 -13.88 2.25
C ALA A 122 21.08 -14.57 2.10
N VAL A 123 20.74 -15.48 3.03
CA VAL A 123 19.47 -16.21 3.02
C VAL A 123 18.27 -15.25 3.16
N ALA A 124 18.32 -14.32 4.12
CA ALA A 124 17.24 -13.34 4.28
C ALA A 124 17.15 -12.42 3.06
N ALA A 125 18.30 -11.97 2.54
CA ALA A 125 18.34 -11.13 1.36
C ALA A 125 17.77 -11.82 0.12
N ASP A 126 18.15 -13.08 -0.14
CA ASP A 126 17.66 -13.86 -1.28
C ASP A 126 16.15 -14.13 -1.17
N ALA A 127 15.63 -14.39 0.03
CA ALA A 127 14.20 -14.54 0.25
C ALA A 127 13.44 -13.25 -0.10
N LEU A 128 13.86 -12.11 0.46
CA LEU A 128 13.18 -10.82 0.25
C LEU A 128 13.20 -10.32 -1.20
N LEU A 129 14.23 -10.69 -1.97
CA LEU A 129 14.37 -10.34 -3.38
C LEU A 129 13.35 -11.06 -4.29
N LYS A 130 12.83 -12.22 -3.86
CA LYS A 130 11.83 -12.99 -4.62
C LYS A 130 10.47 -12.29 -4.69
N LEU A 131 10.20 -11.32 -3.83
CA LEU A 131 8.92 -10.61 -3.80
C LEU A 131 8.79 -9.70 -5.02
N TYR A 132 7.80 -9.99 -5.86
CA TYR A 132 7.56 -9.28 -7.12
C TYR A 132 6.74 -8.00 -6.92
N TYR A 133 7.12 -6.92 -7.62
CA TYR A 133 6.42 -5.64 -7.62
C TYR A 133 6.20 -5.21 -9.07
N PRO A 134 4.98 -5.31 -9.63
CA PRO A 134 4.69 -4.81 -10.96
C PRO A 134 4.68 -3.28 -10.98
N PRO A 135 4.97 -2.67 -12.14
CA PRO A 135 4.83 -1.24 -12.32
C PRO A 135 3.37 -0.85 -12.42
N VAL A 136 3.01 0.31 -11.87
CA VAL A 136 1.69 0.93 -12.03
C VAL A 136 1.89 2.40 -12.29
N ALA A 137 1.04 2.98 -13.15
CA ALA A 137 0.94 4.42 -13.31
C ALA A 137 -0.43 4.92 -12.85
N ALA A 138 -0.45 6.06 -12.18
CA ALA A 138 -1.64 6.84 -11.90
C ALA A 138 -1.70 8.02 -12.86
N VAL A 139 -2.79 8.12 -13.61
CA VAL A 139 -3.08 9.13 -14.61
C VAL A 139 -4.29 9.93 -14.14
N THR A 140 -4.04 11.15 -13.70
CA THR A 140 -5.07 12.07 -13.19
C THR A 140 -5.46 13.04 -14.29
N ILE A 141 -6.70 12.95 -14.73
CA ILE A 141 -7.23 13.75 -15.84
C ILE A 141 -8.63 14.26 -15.50
N SER A 142 -9.02 15.34 -16.17
CA SER A 142 -10.32 15.97 -15.97
C SER A 142 -11.01 16.26 -17.29
N TYR A 143 -12.30 15.98 -17.36
CA TYR A 143 -13.16 16.35 -18.48
C TYR A 143 -14.21 17.37 -18.04
N PRO A 144 -14.79 18.15 -18.98
CA PRO A 144 -16.08 18.80 -18.79
C PRO A 144 -17.15 17.75 -18.40
N LYS A 145 -18.14 18.12 -17.59
CA LYS A 145 -19.22 17.19 -17.20
C LYS A 145 -19.97 16.65 -18.41
N GLU A 146 -20.10 17.46 -19.46
CA GLU A 146 -20.79 17.18 -20.71
C GLU A 146 -20.06 16.12 -21.57
N ALA A 147 -18.78 15.86 -21.26
CA ALA A 147 -18.03 14.79 -21.91
C ALA A 147 -18.48 13.40 -21.46
N ILE A 148 -19.14 13.27 -20.31
CA ILE A 148 -19.68 11.99 -19.83
C ILE A 148 -20.86 11.56 -20.70
N ARG A 149 -20.90 10.28 -21.05
CA ARG A 149 -22.02 9.66 -21.75
C ARG A 149 -23.30 9.73 -20.91
N LYS A 150 -24.43 10.12 -21.53
CA LYS A 150 -25.68 10.38 -20.80
C LYS A 150 -26.21 9.13 -20.10
N GLU A 151 -26.04 7.97 -20.71
CA GLU A 151 -26.43 6.66 -20.16
C GLU A 151 -25.62 6.25 -18.92
N CYS A 152 -24.47 6.88 -18.66
CA CYS A 152 -23.65 6.66 -17.46
C CYS A 152 -24.06 7.57 -16.28
N LEU A 153 -25.00 8.50 -16.48
CA LEU A 153 -25.42 9.45 -15.46
C LEU A 153 -26.64 8.93 -14.69
N ILE A 154 -26.65 9.18 -13.38
CA ILE A 154 -27.79 8.91 -12.49
C ILE A 154 -28.23 10.25 -11.92
N ASP A 155 -29.45 10.67 -12.25
CA ASP A 155 -29.99 12.01 -11.94
C ASP A 155 -29.09 13.15 -12.45
N GLY A 156 -28.54 12.98 -13.67
CA GLY A 156 -27.68 13.98 -14.32
C GLY A 156 -26.24 14.06 -13.78
N GLU A 157 -25.86 13.21 -12.84
CA GLU A 157 -24.52 13.21 -12.24
C GLU A 157 -23.83 11.85 -12.37
N LEU A 158 -22.50 11.87 -12.47
CA LEU A 158 -21.69 10.64 -12.42
C LEU A 158 -21.61 10.18 -10.97
N LYS A 159 -22.42 9.19 -10.60
CA LYS A 159 -22.48 8.64 -9.24
C LYS A 159 -21.69 7.33 -9.12
N GLY A 160 -20.92 7.19 -8.05
CA GLY A 160 -20.25 5.94 -7.70
C GLY A 160 -18.80 6.12 -7.26
N PHE A 161 -18.19 5.01 -6.83
CA PHE A 161 -16.77 5.00 -6.50
C PHE A 161 -15.89 5.09 -7.75
N GLY A 162 -16.29 4.38 -8.81
CA GLY A 162 -15.48 4.21 -10.00
C GLY A 162 -15.77 2.90 -10.71
N GLN A 163 -14.88 2.55 -11.62
CA GLN A 163 -14.91 1.32 -12.41
C GLN A 163 -13.63 0.50 -12.20
N LEU A 164 -13.76 -0.82 -12.25
CA LEU A 164 -12.66 -1.76 -12.42
C LEU A 164 -12.87 -2.48 -13.74
N HIS A 165 -11.81 -2.67 -14.52
CA HIS A 165 -11.92 -3.19 -15.88
C HIS A 165 -11.32 -4.60 -15.97
N PRO A 166 -12.15 -5.66 -16.02
CA PRO A 166 -11.67 -7.00 -16.35
C PRO A 166 -10.89 -7.00 -17.67
N ARG A 167 -9.84 -7.83 -17.77
CA ARG A 167 -9.00 -7.88 -18.99
C ARG A 167 -9.77 -8.32 -20.23
N SER A 168 -10.85 -9.09 -20.06
CA SER A 168 -11.77 -9.47 -21.14
C SER A 168 -12.43 -8.28 -21.85
N GLN A 169 -12.39 -7.07 -21.27
CA GLN A 169 -12.94 -5.86 -21.91
C GLN A 169 -11.99 -5.21 -22.93
N GLY A 170 -10.78 -5.76 -23.14
CA GLY A 170 -9.85 -5.26 -24.18
C GLY A 170 -9.36 -3.82 -23.95
N VAL A 171 -9.19 -3.45 -22.67
CA VAL A 171 -8.65 -2.16 -22.24
C VAL A 171 -7.40 -2.35 -21.41
N GLU A 172 -6.50 -1.37 -21.47
CA GLU A 172 -5.23 -1.40 -20.74
C GLU A 172 -5.39 -0.89 -19.30
N THR A 173 -6.23 0.11 -19.11
CA THR A 173 -6.53 0.75 -17.82
C THR A 173 -7.12 -0.27 -16.86
N LEU A 174 -6.55 -0.42 -15.66
CA LEU A 174 -6.99 -1.34 -14.60
C LEU A 174 -8.32 -0.91 -13.98
N GLY A 175 -8.48 0.40 -13.79
CA GLY A 175 -9.67 0.98 -13.18
C GLY A 175 -9.58 2.48 -13.07
N THR A 176 -10.72 3.10 -12.81
CA THR A 176 -10.90 4.55 -12.75
C THR A 176 -11.68 4.91 -11.50
N ILE A 177 -11.13 5.79 -10.68
CA ILE A 177 -11.81 6.35 -9.50
C ILE A 177 -12.45 7.69 -9.89
N TYR A 178 -13.75 7.83 -9.59
CA TYR A 178 -14.52 9.06 -9.81
C TYR A 178 -14.26 10.04 -8.67
N SER A 179 -13.06 10.62 -8.66
CA SER A 179 -12.51 11.36 -7.53
C SER A 179 -13.40 12.53 -7.09
N SER A 180 -13.99 13.27 -8.04
CA SER A 180 -14.90 14.38 -7.73
C SER A 180 -16.30 13.94 -7.29
N SER A 181 -16.71 12.71 -7.61
CA SER A 181 -17.97 12.12 -7.14
C SER A 181 -17.84 11.63 -5.70
N LEU A 182 -16.73 10.94 -5.39
CA LEU A 182 -16.42 10.45 -4.05
C LEU A 182 -16.11 11.56 -3.05
N PHE A 183 -15.36 12.56 -3.49
CA PHE A 183 -14.90 13.64 -2.63
C PHE A 183 -15.32 14.98 -3.26
N PRO A 184 -16.44 15.56 -2.80
CA PRO A 184 -16.86 16.89 -3.23
C PRO A 184 -15.74 17.90 -3.02
N ASN A 185 -15.68 18.91 -3.91
CA ASN A 185 -14.64 19.96 -3.94
C ASN A 185 -13.24 19.50 -4.37
N ARG A 186 -13.09 18.31 -4.98
CA ARG A 186 -11.84 17.89 -5.65
C ARG A 186 -11.71 18.35 -7.10
N ALA A 187 -12.79 18.86 -7.68
CA ALA A 187 -12.81 19.49 -9.00
C ALA A 187 -13.62 20.78 -8.93
N PRO A 188 -13.31 21.78 -9.78
CA PRO A 188 -14.16 22.95 -9.95
C PRO A 188 -15.53 22.55 -10.53
N ALA A 189 -16.52 23.44 -10.40
CA ALA A 189 -17.83 23.25 -11.01
C ALA A 189 -17.73 23.04 -12.53
N GLY A 190 -18.64 22.25 -13.10
CA GLY A 190 -18.64 21.91 -14.53
C GLY A 190 -17.58 20.90 -14.97
N ARG A 191 -16.74 20.39 -14.06
CA ARG A 191 -15.73 19.37 -14.38
C ARG A 191 -15.88 18.10 -13.54
N VAL A 192 -15.41 17.01 -14.11
CA VAL A 192 -15.19 15.72 -13.43
C VAL A 192 -13.71 15.46 -13.29
N LEU A 193 -13.29 14.90 -12.15
CA LEU A 193 -11.91 14.47 -11.92
C LEU A 193 -11.85 12.95 -11.85
N LEU A 194 -11.04 12.36 -12.73
CA LEU A 194 -10.84 10.93 -12.85
C LEU A 194 -9.40 10.57 -12.50
N LEU A 195 -9.23 9.60 -11.61
CA LEU A 195 -7.94 9.02 -11.26
C LEU A 195 -7.88 7.60 -11.82
N ASN A 196 -7.05 7.41 -12.83
CA ASN A 196 -6.96 6.17 -13.58
C ASN A 196 -5.69 5.42 -13.22
N TYR A 197 -5.77 4.11 -13.10
CA TYR A 197 -4.61 3.25 -12.89
C TYR A 197 -4.38 2.38 -14.12
N ILE A 198 -3.15 2.31 -14.61
CA ILE A 198 -2.74 1.51 -15.77
C ILE A 198 -1.44 0.75 -15.44
N GLY A 199 -1.25 -0.42 -16.03
CA GLY A 199 -0.10 -1.30 -15.77
C GLY A 199 -0.47 -2.55 -14.98
N GLY A 200 0.21 -2.77 -13.86
CA GLY A 200 0.05 -3.96 -13.03
C GLY A 200 0.74 -5.19 -13.61
N ALA A 201 0.59 -6.32 -12.93
CA ALA A 201 1.26 -7.58 -13.29
C ALA A 201 0.89 -8.07 -14.70
N THR A 202 -0.27 -7.67 -15.22
CA THR A 202 -0.77 -8.06 -16.55
C THR A 202 -0.32 -7.12 -17.67
N ASN A 203 0.28 -5.97 -17.35
CA ASN A 203 0.80 -5.04 -18.35
C ASN A 203 2.06 -4.33 -17.81
N PRO A 204 3.16 -5.07 -17.55
CA PRO A 204 4.38 -4.47 -17.03
C PRO A 204 5.06 -3.54 -18.03
N GLY A 205 4.75 -3.68 -19.33
CA GLY A 205 5.33 -2.88 -20.42
C GLY A 205 5.01 -1.38 -20.37
N ILE A 206 4.16 -0.93 -19.44
CA ILE A 206 3.87 0.51 -19.25
C ILE A 206 5.12 1.34 -18.93
N THR A 207 6.19 0.74 -18.43
CA THR A 207 7.46 1.42 -18.15
C THR A 207 8.18 1.87 -19.42
N LEU A 208 7.81 1.30 -20.57
CA LEU A 208 8.35 1.67 -21.88
C LEU A 208 7.57 2.84 -22.52
N LYS A 209 6.40 3.20 -21.96
CA LYS A 209 5.55 4.27 -22.48
C LYS A 209 5.96 5.63 -21.90
N THR A 210 5.88 6.67 -22.74
CA THR A 210 5.97 8.06 -22.26
C THR A 210 4.71 8.43 -21.47
N LYS A 211 4.78 9.52 -20.70
CA LYS A 211 3.61 10.02 -19.96
C LYS A 211 2.44 10.37 -20.88
N SER A 212 2.70 10.92 -22.07
CA SER A 212 1.65 11.21 -23.06
C SER A 212 1.02 9.92 -23.58
N GLN A 213 1.81 8.92 -23.95
CA GLN A 213 1.28 7.62 -24.40
C GLN A 213 0.43 6.92 -23.33
N LEU A 214 0.75 7.10 -22.04
CA LEU A 214 -0.09 6.62 -20.94
C LEU A 214 -1.41 7.39 -20.84
N VAL A 215 -1.40 8.71 -21.04
CA VAL A 215 -2.63 9.53 -21.12
C VAL A 215 -3.48 9.09 -22.30
N ASP A 216 -2.89 8.94 -23.48
CA ASP A 216 -3.59 8.53 -24.70
C ASP A 216 -4.23 7.14 -24.53
N SER A 217 -3.52 6.21 -23.88
CA SER A 217 -4.04 4.88 -23.58
C SER A 217 -5.26 4.94 -22.65
N VAL A 218 -5.18 5.79 -21.60
CA VAL A 218 -6.27 5.99 -20.63
C VAL A 218 -7.47 6.70 -21.26
N ASP A 219 -7.25 7.78 -22.02
CA ASP A 219 -8.31 8.51 -22.73
C ASP A 219 -9.04 7.59 -23.72
N ARG A 220 -8.29 6.85 -24.54
CA ARG A 220 -8.85 5.85 -25.47
C ARG A 220 -9.71 4.81 -24.75
N ASP A 221 -9.25 4.29 -23.62
CA ASP A 221 -10.03 3.30 -22.85
C ASP A 221 -11.29 3.94 -22.24
N LEU A 222 -11.18 5.15 -21.67
CA LEU A 222 -12.33 5.87 -21.12
C LEU A 222 -13.37 6.20 -22.19
N ARG A 223 -12.95 6.56 -23.40
CA ARG A 223 -13.84 6.78 -24.55
C ARG A 223 -14.58 5.54 -25.01
N LYS A 224 -14.18 4.33 -24.60
CA LYS A 224 -14.96 3.10 -24.86
C LYS A 224 -16.15 2.93 -23.91
N MET A 225 -16.08 3.52 -22.71
CA MET A 225 -16.98 3.15 -21.60
C MET A 225 -17.68 4.30 -20.87
N LEU A 226 -17.06 5.48 -20.78
CA LEU A 226 -17.51 6.57 -19.90
C LEU A 226 -17.59 7.92 -20.63
N ILE A 227 -16.62 8.18 -21.51
CA ILE A 227 -16.49 9.47 -22.22
C ILE A 227 -17.09 9.35 -23.62
N ASN A 228 -17.79 10.39 -24.08
CA ASN A 228 -18.30 10.50 -25.43
C ASN A 228 -17.13 10.48 -26.43
N THR A 229 -17.25 9.72 -27.52
CA THR A 229 -16.17 9.57 -28.52
C THR A 229 -15.67 10.90 -29.07
N ASN A 230 -16.57 11.86 -29.28
CA ASN A 230 -16.27 13.18 -29.83
C ASN A 230 -16.05 14.27 -28.76
N ALA A 231 -15.91 13.90 -27.49
CA ALA A 231 -15.62 14.87 -26.44
C ALA A 231 -14.24 15.53 -26.65
N PRO A 232 -14.04 16.78 -26.21
CA PRO A 232 -12.72 17.39 -26.17
C PRO A 232 -11.72 16.55 -25.38
N ASP A 233 -10.44 16.71 -25.70
CA ASP A 233 -9.36 16.04 -24.99
C ASP A 233 -9.34 16.39 -23.49
N PRO A 234 -8.92 15.45 -22.63
CA PRO A 234 -8.84 15.70 -21.21
C PRO A 234 -7.82 16.78 -20.85
N LEU A 235 -8.11 17.53 -19.79
CA LEU A 235 -7.08 18.28 -19.09
C LEU A 235 -6.23 17.31 -18.25
N VAL A 236 -4.94 17.22 -18.55
CA VAL A 236 -4.00 16.39 -17.80
C VAL A 236 -3.49 17.13 -16.56
N LEU A 237 -3.77 16.58 -15.38
CA LEU A 237 -3.33 17.16 -14.11
C LEU A 237 -2.07 16.49 -13.55
N GLY A 238 -1.83 15.23 -13.88
CA GLY A 238 -0.61 14.56 -13.45
C GLY A 238 -0.52 13.11 -13.88
N VAL A 239 0.71 12.69 -14.21
CA VAL A 239 1.05 11.29 -14.47
C VAL A 239 2.20 10.90 -13.56
N ARG A 240 1.96 9.92 -12.69
CA ARG A 240 2.96 9.33 -11.81
C ARG A 240 3.12 7.86 -12.14
N VAL A 241 4.35 7.43 -12.43
CA VAL A 241 4.71 6.03 -12.65
C VAL A 241 5.50 5.54 -11.45
N TRP A 242 5.11 4.39 -10.91
CA TRP A 242 5.88 3.63 -9.93
C TRP A 242 6.37 2.35 -10.61
N PRO A 243 7.67 2.22 -10.93
CA PRO A 243 8.22 1.02 -11.55
C PRO A 243 8.04 -0.25 -10.70
N GLN A 244 8.02 -0.09 -9.37
CA GLN A 244 7.76 -1.14 -8.40
C GLN A 244 6.68 -0.64 -7.44
N ALA A 245 5.42 -0.93 -7.73
CA ALA A 245 4.28 -0.27 -7.06
C ALA A 245 3.78 -1.01 -5.81
N ILE A 246 3.23 -2.22 -5.98
CA ILE A 246 2.54 -2.96 -4.92
C ILE A 246 3.11 -4.38 -4.84
N PRO A 247 3.61 -4.84 -3.69
CA PRO A 247 4.12 -6.21 -3.57
C PRO A 247 3.01 -7.21 -3.89
N GLN A 248 3.33 -8.20 -4.72
CA GLN A 248 2.41 -9.28 -5.07
C GLN A 248 2.58 -10.44 -4.08
N PHE A 249 1.50 -10.77 -3.38
CA PHE A 249 1.48 -11.91 -2.46
C PHE A 249 1.24 -13.20 -3.26
N MET A 250 2.28 -13.61 -3.98
CA MET A 250 2.29 -14.82 -4.79
C MET A 250 2.13 -16.09 -3.93
N ILE A 251 1.93 -17.24 -4.58
CA ILE A 251 1.98 -18.53 -3.88
C ILE A 251 3.34 -18.66 -3.20
N GLY A 252 3.36 -19.03 -1.91
CA GLY A 252 4.57 -19.08 -1.10
C GLY A 252 4.97 -17.77 -0.41
N HIS A 253 4.18 -16.70 -0.52
CA HIS A 253 4.54 -15.39 0.10
C HIS A 253 4.86 -15.49 1.61
N LEU A 254 4.06 -16.24 2.38
CA LEU A 254 4.32 -16.41 3.81
C LEU A 254 5.58 -17.23 4.07
N ASP A 255 5.82 -18.28 3.28
CA ASP A 255 7.03 -19.11 3.42
C ASP A 255 8.30 -18.29 3.12
N VAL A 256 8.22 -17.36 2.15
CA VAL A 256 9.30 -16.40 1.86
C VAL A 256 9.55 -15.47 3.05
N LEU A 257 8.50 -14.95 3.69
CA LEU A 257 8.63 -14.11 4.88
C LEU A 257 9.22 -14.91 6.06
N ASP A 258 8.71 -16.11 6.30
CA ASP A 258 9.17 -16.99 7.37
C ASP A 258 10.65 -17.35 7.18
N THR A 259 11.07 -17.62 5.94
CA THR A 259 12.49 -17.85 5.60
C THR A 259 13.35 -16.65 5.96
N ALA A 260 12.93 -15.43 5.58
CA ALA A 260 13.68 -14.22 5.89
C ALA A 260 13.74 -13.94 7.40
N GLN A 261 12.62 -14.05 8.10
CA GLN A 261 12.52 -13.80 9.54
C GLN A 261 13.31 -14.84 10.35
N ASN A 262 13.23 -16.12 9.97
CA ASN A 262 13.98 -17.19 10.61
C ASN A 262 15.49 -17.03 10.38
N ALA A 263 15.92 -16.68 9.17
CA ALA A 263 17.33 -16.44 8.89
C ALA A 263 17.91 -15.28 9.71
N LEU A 264 17.12 -14.24 9.98
CA LEU A 264 17.52 -13.14 10.86
C LEU A 264 17.57 -13.60 12.33
N SER A 265 16.53 -14.30 12.78
CA SER A 265 16.38 -14.70 14.19
C SER A 265 17.42 -15.74 14.62
N TYR A 266 17.62 -16.79 13.82
CA TYR A 266 18.59 -17.86 14.11
C TYR A 266 20.02 -17.50 13.71
N GLY A 267 20.20 -16.51 12.82
CA GLY A 267 21.52 -16.00 12.41
C GLY A 267 22.19 -15.08 13.43
N GLY A 268 21.60 -14.88 14.61
CA GLY A 268 22.15 -14.00 15.64
C GLY A 268 21.79 -12.52 15.48
N PHE A 269 20.92 -12.16 14.53
CA PHE A 269 20.48 -10.79 14.28
C PHE A 269 19.22 -10.43 15.08
N LYS A 270 19.20 -10.78 16.37
CA LYS A 270 18.10 -10.44 17.28
C LYS A 270 17.99 -8.92 17.43
N GLY A 271 16.76 -8.40 17.44
CA GLY A 271 16.51 -6.96 17.47
C GLY A 271 16.36 -6.32 16.09
N LEU A 272 16.53 -7.09 15.01
CA LEU A 272 16.19 -6.67 13.65
C LEU A 272 14.83 -7.24 13.25
N PHE A 273 13.88 -6.34 13.01
CA PHE A 273 12.49 -6.66 12.67
C PHE A 273 12.18 -6.26 11.23
N LEU A 274 11.42 -7.09 10.52
CA LEU A 274 10.87 -6.76 9.21
C LEU A 274 9.46 -6.19 9.37
N GLY A 275 9.16 -5.11 8.65
CA GLY A 275 7.84 -4.48 8.68
C GLY A 275 7.43 -3.93 7.33
N GLY A 276 6.36 -3.14 7.32
CA GLY A 276 5.84 -2.50 6.12
C GLY A 276 4.88 -3.39 5.32
N ASN A 277 4.59 -2.94 4.10
CA ASN A 277 3.43 -3.42 3.33
C ASN A 277 3.57 -4.86 2.80
N TYR A 278 4.79 -5.37 2.69
CA TYR A 278 5.04 -6.75 2.26
C TYR A 278 4.97 -7.75 3.43
N VAL A 279 5.01 -7.26 4.68
CA VAL A 279 4.88 -8.07 5.90
C VAL A 279 3.45 -8.00 6.43
N SER A 280 2.97 -6.80 6.76
CA SER A 280 1.70 -6.61 7.50
C SER A 280 0.45 -6.62 6.61
N GLY A 281 0.64 -6.40 5.30
CA GLY A 281 -0.42 -6.28 4.31
C GLY A 281 -0.35 -4.96 3.54
N VAL A 282 -0.86 -4.96 2.30
CA VAL A 282 -0.67 -3.85 1.35
C VAL A 282 -1.45 -2.57 1.66
N ALA A 283 -2.58 -2.70 2.36
CA ALA A 283 -3.47 -1.58 2.63
C ALA A 283 -2.93 -0.69 3.75
N LEU A 284 -3.13 0.63 3.64
CA LEU A 284 -2.68 1.59 4.66
C LEU A 284 -3.13 1.19 6.08
N GLY A 285 -4.40 0.85 6.26
CA GLY A 285 -4.92 0.42 7.56
C GLY A 285 -4.19 -0.80 8.13
N ARG A 286 -3.82 -1.76 7.27
CA ARG A 286 -3.04 -2.94 7.66
C ARG A 286 -1.59 -2.61 7.99
N CYS A 287 -0.96 -1.67 7.27
CA CYS A 287 0.36 -1.16 7.65
C CYS A 287 0.33 -0.48 9.02
N VAL A 288 -0.71 0.30 9.32
CA VAL A 288 -0.86 0.97 10.63
C VAL A 288 -1.07 -0.05 11.74
N GLU A 289 -2.00 -0.99 11.56
CA GLU A 289 -2.24 -2.08 12.53
C GLU A 289 -0.94 -2.89 12.77
N GLY A 290 -0.27 -3.31 11.70
CA GLY A 290 0.99 -4.06 11.82
C GLY A 290 2.15 -3.26 12.39
N ALA A 291 2.14 -1.92 12.31
CA ALA A 291 3.14 -1.09 12.96
C ALA A 291 2.99 -1.11 14.49
N TYR A 292 1.76 -1.23 15.01
CA TYR A 292 1.54 -1.43 16.44
C TYR A 292 2.00 -2.82 16.88
N ASP A 293 1.68 -3.87 16.11
CA ASP A 293 2.14 -5.24 16.38
C ASP A 293 3.68 -5.29 16.48
N VAL A 294 4.39 -4.71 15.50
CA VAL A 294 5.86 -4.66 15.51
C VAL A 294 6.41 -3.77 16.65
N ALA A 295 5.72 -2.71 17.03
CA ALA A 295 6.14 -1.87 18.15
C ALA A 295 6.07 -2.60 19.49
N GLU A 296 5.07 -3.48 19.67
CA GLU A 296 4.96 -4.38 20.82
C GLU A 296 6.13 -5.37 20.85
N GLU A 297 6.42 -6.04 19.73
CA GLU A 297 7.58 -6.95 19.61
C GLU A 297 8.92 -6.27 19.93
N VAL A 298 9.11 -5.04 19.47
CA VAL A 298 10.30 -4.24 19.77
C VAL A 298 10.37 -3.90 21.26
N THR A 299 9.24 -3.56 21.88
CA THR A 299 9.17 -3.23 23.31
C THR A 299 9.52 -4.45 24.16
N ASP A 300 8.93 -5.60 23.84
CA ASP A 300 9.21 -6.87 24.49
C ASP A 300 10.68 -7.25 24.37
N TYR A 301 11.26 -7.13 23.17
CA TYR A 301 12.68 -7.36 22.96
C TYR A 301 13.55 -6.43 23.81
N LEU A 302 13.29 -5.12 23.78
CA LEU A 302 14.10 -4.15 24.50
C LEU A 302 13.99 -4.32 26.03
N SER A 303 12.83 -4.75 26.54
CA SER A 303 12.60 -4.96 27.97
C SER A 303 13.54 -6.01 28.58
N GLN A 304 13.95 -7.01 27.78
CA GLN A 304 14.91 -8.05 28.18
C GLN A 304 16.31 -7.50 28.48
N TYR A 305 16.60 -6.26 28.05
CA TYR A 305 17.89 -5.57 28.21
C TYR A 305 17.80 -4.35 29.15
N VAL A 306 16.65 -4.11 29.78
CA VAL A 306 16.47 -3.03 30.78
C VAL A 306 16.70 -3.53 32.21
N TYR A 307 16.61 -4.84 32.45
CA TYR A 307 16.81 -5.49 33.75
C TYR A 307 18.13 -6.28 33.87
N ARG A 308 19.17 -5.88 33.13
CA ARG A 308 20.54 -6.41 33.28
C ARG A 308 21.53 -5.29 33.51
#